data_AF-A0A358DYI3-F1
#
_entry.id   AF-A0A358DYI3-F1
#
_cell.length_a   1.000
_cell.length_b   1.000
_cell.length_c   1.000
_cell.angle_alpha   90.00
_cell.angle_beta   90.00
_cell.angle_gamma   90.00
#
_symmetry.space_group_name_H-M   'P 1'
#
loop_
_entity.id
_entity.type
_entity.pdbx_description
1 polymer ?
#
loop_
_entity_poly.entity_id
_entity_poly.type
_entity_poly.pdbx_seq_one_letter_code
_entity_poly.pdbx_strand_id
1 'polypeptide(L)'
;MPNNKTANVLNQIEKHYALLSPAGKRIAQYLQQTPLAVISQSTAQIAEKTQTSKATVSRFFRQLGFDSHQQAKDTLLSLREQGVPVNTHTSFSHHQEHEFSNLTQTFA
;
A
#
# COMPACT_ATOMS: atom_id res chain seq x y z
N MET A 1 -18.48 -16.75 10.97
CA MET A 1 -17.45 -15.69 11.11
C MET A 1 -17.21 -15.12 9.72
N PRO A 2 -17.38 -13.82 9.46
CA PRO A 2 -17.23 -13.33 8.09
C PRO A 2 -15.74 -13.41 7.71
N ASN A 3 -15.50 -14.10 6.61
CA ASN A 3 -14.18 -14.47 6.12
C ASN A 3 -13.46 -13.21 5.60
N ASN A 4 -12.58 -12.63 6.42
CA ASN A 4 -11.82 -11.41 6.08
C ASN A 4 -10.73 -11.63 5.01
N LYS A 5 -10.66 -12.83 4.41
CA LYS A 5 -9.60 -13.25 3.47
C LYS A 5 -9.68 -12.60 2.09
N THR A 6 -10.74 -11.85 1.81
CA THR A 6 -11.03 -11.19 0.52
C THR A 6 -11.19 -9.68 0.70
N ALA A 7 -10.81 -9.13 1.85
CA ALA A 7 -11.01 -7.72 2.14
C ALA A 7 -9.92 -6.87 1.46
N ASN A 8 -10.33 -6.10 0.45
CA ASN A 8 -9.49 -5.07 -0.16
C ASN A 8 -9.07 -4.06 0.92
N VAL A 9 -7.76 -3.76 1.01
CA VAL A 9 -7.19 -2.80 1.96
C VAL A 9 -7.89 -1.44 1.87
N LEU A 10 -8.28 -1.00 0.68
CA LEU A 10 -9.02 0.25 0.48
C LEU A 10 -10.41 0.21 1.11
N ASN A 11 -11.15 -0.90 0.95
CA ASN A 11 -12.46 -1.08 1.59
C ASN A 11 -12.34 -1.06 3.13
N GLN A 12 -11.26 -1.62 3.68
CA GLN A 12 -11.01 -1.54 5.12
C GLN A 12 -10.67 -0.12 5.56
N ILE A 13 -9.89 0.60 4.78
CA ILE A 13 -9.60 2.01 5.04
C ILE A 13 -10.90 2.81 5.10
N GLU A 14 -11.80 2.66 4.13
CA GLU A 14 -13.09 3.38 4.10
C GLU A 14 -13.94 3.08 5.35
N LYS A 15 -14.08 1.79 5.71
CA LYS A 15 -14.85 1.36 6.88
C LYS A 15 -14.32 1.94 8.19
N HIS A 16 -12.99 2.00 8.33
CA HIS A 16 -12.35 2.42 9.58
C HIS A 16 -11.91 3.89 9.59
N TYR A 17 -12.10 4.64 8.49
CA TYR A 17 -11.52 5.98 8.30
C TYR A 17 -11.88 6.96 9.42
N ALA A 18 -13.13 6.94 9.87
CA ALA A 18 -13.63 7.84 10.93
C ALA A 18 -12.91 7.61 12.28
N LEU A 19 -12.46 6.38 12.53
CA LEU A 19 -11.81 5.96 13.78
C LEU A 19 -10.28 6.12 13.74
N LEU A 20 -9.70 6.52 12.60
CA LEU A 20 -8.27 6.68 12.47
C LEU A 20 -7.76 7.92 13.22
N SER A 21 -6.60 7.79 13.86
CA SER A 21 -5.84 8.94 14.38
C SER A 21 -5.43 9.89 13.24
N PRO A 22 -5.04 11.15 13.53
CA PRO A 22 -4.55 12.06 12.49
C PRO A 22 -3.40 11.48 11.65
N ALA A 23 -2.48 10.76 12.29
CA ALA A 23 -1.39 10.05 11.61
C ALA A 23 -1.93 8.87 10.76
N GLY A 24 -2.91 8.12 11.28
CA GLY A 24 -3.59 7.07 10.53
C GLY A 24 -4.34 7.60 9.31
N LYS A 25 -4.99 8.76 9.40
CA LYS A 25 -5.69 9.41 8.28
C LYS A 25 -4.73 9.83 7.17
N ARG A 26 -3.52 10.30 7.51
CA ARG A 26 -2.45 10.58 6.53
C ARG A 26 -2.00 9.33 5.80
N ILE A 27 -1.81 8.23 6.53
CA ILE A 27 -1.46 6.93 5.92
C ILE A 27 -2.59 6.46 5.00
N ALA A 28 -3.85 6.51 5.48
CA ALA A 28 -5.01 6.17 4.68
C ALA A 28 -5.14 7.01 3.41
N GLN A 29 -4.97 8.32 3.50
CA GLN A 29 -5.03 9.23 2.35
C GLN A 29 -3.95 8.88 1.32
N TYR A 30 -2.71 8.66 1.78
CA TYR A 30 -1.62 8.24 0.91
C TYR A 30 -1.91 6.91 0.19
N LEU A 31 -2.39 5.90 0.92
CA LEU A 31 -2.69 4.59 0.34
C LEU A 31 -3.92 4.60 -0.58
N GLN A 32 -4.89 5.48 -0.34
CA GLN A 32 -6.01 5.69 -1.27
C GLN A 32 -5.55 6.34 -2.58
N GLN A 33 -4.59 7.27 -2.52
CA GLN A 33 -4.00 7.91 -3.70
C GLN A 33 -3.00 7.00 -4.43
N THR A 34 -2.36 6.06 -3.72
CA THR A 34 -1.38 5.13 -4.30
C THR A 34 -1.61 3.70 -3.77
N PRO A 35 -2.65 2.98 -4.26
CA PRO A 35 -2.98 1.65 -3.76
C PRO A 35 -1.86 0.62 -3.93
N LEU A 36 -1.04 0.77 -4.99
CA LEU A 36 0.11 -0.11 -5.22
C LEU A 36 1.18 -0.01 -4.13
N ALA A 37 1.24 1.08 -3.36
CA ALA A 37 2.24 1.26 -2.31
C ALA A 37 2.17 0.14 -1.26
N VAL A 38 1.00 -0.46 -1.02
CA VAL A 38 0.86 -1.60 -0.09
C VAL A 38 1.69 -2.81 -0.53
N ILE A 39 1.90 -2.98 -1.83
CA ILE A 39 2.65 -4.11 -2.39
C ILE A 39 4.11 -3.72 -2.67
N SER A 40 4.31 -2.52 -3.22
CA SER A 40 5.60 -2.06 -3.75
C SER A 40 6.49 -1.38 -2.72
N GLN A 41 5.95 -0.96 -1.57
CA GLN A 41 6.71 -0.23 -0.56
C GLN A 41 6.74 -0.98 0.76
N SER A 42 7.86 -0.86 1.48
CA SER A 42 8.00 -1.33 2.85
C SER A 42 7.29 -0.39 3.84
N THR A 43 7.05 -0.87 5.06
CA THR A 43 6.51 -0.02 6.15
C THR A 43 7.41 1.19 6.44
N ALA A 44 8.72 1.08 6.18
CA ALA A 44 9.67 2.18 6.28
C ALA A 44 9.41 3.29 5.27
N GLN A 45 9.24 2.91 3.99
CA GLN A 45 9.00 3.84 2.90
C GLN A 45 7.63 4.52 3.04
N ILE A 46 6.60 3.75 3.44
CA ILE A 46 5.27 4.31 3.73
C ILE A 46 5.36 5.30 4.89
N ALA A 47 6.11 4.96 5.95
CA ALA A 47 6.31 5.85 7.09
C ALA A 47 6.98 7.18 6.65
N GLU A 48 8.02 7.12 5.83
CA GLU A 48 8.69 8.30 5.29
C GLU A 48 7.75 9.17 4.44
N LYS A 49 7.06 8.59 3.46
CA LYS A 49 6.14 9.31 2.56
C LYS A 49 4.95 9.93 3.30
N THR A 50 4.52 9.29 4.39
CA THR A 50 3.43 9.78 5.24
C THR A 50 3.93 10.60 6.43
N GLN A 51 5.24 10.85 6.54
CA GLN A 51 5.88 11.54 7.67
C GLN A 51 5.44 10.96 9.03
N THR A 52 5.34 9.64 9.13
CA THR A 52 5.01 8.88 10.35
C THR A 52 6.15 7.94 10.74
N SER A 53 5.97 7.16 11.82
CA SER A 53 6.94 6.14 12.23
C SER A 53 6.55 4.76 11.67
N LYS A 54 7.53 3.85 11.54
CA LYS A 54 7.29 2.43 11.20
C LYS A 54 6.27 1.78 12.13
N ALA A 55 6.34 2.11 13.43
CA ALA A 55 5.41 1.60 14.43
C ALA A 55 3.99 2.11 14.21
N THR A 56 3.84 3.37 13.79
CA THR A 56 2.54 3.96 13.42
C THR A 56 1.94 3.23 12.22
N VAL A 57 2.72 2.97 11.17
CA VAL A 57 2.27 2.21 10.00
C VAL A 57 1.87 0.77 10.37
N SER A 58 2.64 0.10 11.22
CA SER A 58 2.30 -1.23 11.72
C SER A 58 0.97 -1.24 12.50
N ARG A 59 0.81 -0.29 13.44
CA ARG A 59 -0.45 -0.11 14.20
C ARG A 59 -1.63 0.20 13.29
N PHE A 60 -1.43 1.00 12.24
CA PHE A 60 -2.45 1.32 11.26
C PHE A 60 -2.99 0.05 10.57
N PHE A 61 -2.13 -0.83 10.04
CA PHE A 61 -2.60 -2.09 9.43
C PHE A 61 -3.33 -2.99 10.43
N ARG A 62 -2.89 -3.02 11.69
CA ARG A 62 -3.59 -3.74 12.78
C ARG A 62 -4.97 -3.15 13.07
N GLN A 63 -5.10 -1.83 13.05
CA GLN A 63 -6.39 -1.16 13.22
C GLN A 63 -7.35 -1.43 12.06
N LEU A 64 -6.84 -1.72 10.85
CA LEU A 64 -7.64 -2.15 9.69
C LEU A 64 -8.03 -3.64 9.72
N GLY A 65 -7.61 -4.38 10.75
CA GLY A 65 -7.91 -5.81 10.90
C GLY A 65 -6.91 -6.76 10.23
N PHE A 66 -5.70 -6.29 9.92
CA PHE A 66 -4.59 -7.14 9.46
C PHE A 66 -3.59 -7.40 10.59
N ASP A 67 -3.06 -8.61 10.70
CA ASP A 67 -2.03 -8.96 11.68
C ASP A 67 -0.71 -8.21 11.41
N SER A 68 -0.42 -7.95 10.13
CA SER A 68 0.78 -7.25 9.69
C SER A 68 0.61 -6.61 8.32
N HIS A 69 1.55 -5.74 7.96
CA HIS A 69 1.68 -5.22 6.60
C HIS A 69 1.84 -6.34 5.56
N GLN A 70 2.59 -7.39 5.91
CA GLN A 70 2.81 -8.53 5.01
C GLN A 70 1.50 -9.25 4.71
N GLN A 71 0.66 -9.48 5.72
CA GLN A 71 -0.66 -10.09 5.51
C GLN A 71 -1.56 -9.22 4.63
N ALA A 72 -1.51 -7.89 4.77
CA ALA A 72 -2.24 -6.97 3.90
C ALA A 72 -1.76 -7.07 2.44
N LYS A 73 -0.46 -7.17 2.22
CA LYS A 73 0.15 -7.40 0.90
C LYS A 73 -0.26 -8.74 0.29
N ASP A 74 -0.18 -9.82 1.06
CA ASP A 74 -0.55 -11.17 0.60
C ASP A 74 -2.03 -11.25 0.21
N THR A 75 -2.90 -10.58 0.98
CA THR A 75 -4.34 -10.48 0.68
C THR A 75 -4.58 -9.77 -0.65
N LEU A 76 -3.89 -8.65 -0.89
CA LEU A 76 -3.97 -7.91 -2.15
C LEU A 76 -3.41 -8.71 -3.34
N LEU A 77 -2.33 -9.46 -3.15
CA LEU A 77 -1.77 -10.34 -4.19
C LEU A 77 -2.75 -11.47 -4.54
N SER A 78 -3.31 -12.14 -3.54
CA SER A 78 -4.27 -13.23 -3.77
C SER A 78 -5.54 -12.74 -4.49
N LEU A 79 -6.01 -11.52 -4.20
CA LEU A 79 -7.12 -10.90 -4.94
C LEU A 79 -6.78 -10.68 -6.41
N ARG A 80 -5.55 -10.26 -6.71
CA ARG A 80 -5.08 -10.07 -8.09
C ARG A 80 -5.02 -11.39 -8.86
N GLU A 81 -4.55 -12.46 -8.22
CA GLU A 81 -4.49 -13.80 -8.82
C GLU A 81 -5.88 -14.38 -9.11
N GLN A 82 -6.87 -14.02 -8.30
CA GLN A 82 -8.28 -14.42 -8.48
C GLN A 82 -9.00 -13.64 -9.59
N GLY A 83 -8.29 -12.79 -10.35
CA GLY A 83 -8.85 -12.05 -11.48
C GLY A 83 -9.73 -10.86 -11.09
N VAL A 84 -9.72 -10.44 -9.83
CA VAL A 84 -10.43 -9.23 -9.39
C VAL A 84 -9.61 -8.01 -9.82
N PRO A 85 -10.17 -7.09 -10.65
CA PRO A 85 -9.47 -5.87 -11.02
C PRO A 85 -9.26 -5.02 -9.77
N VAL A 86 -8.01 -4.93 -9.32
CA VAL A 86 -7.61 -3.92 -8.34
C VAL A 86 -7.46 -2.62 -9.13
N ASN A 87 -8.31 -1.62 -8.87
CA ASN A 87 -8.20 -0.30 -9.52
C ASN A 87 -6.89 0.37 -9.11
N THR A 88 -5.84 0.11 -9.88
CA THR A 88 -4.52 0.74 -9.76
C THR A 88 -4.48 1.91 -10.74
N HIS A 89 -5.13 3.03 -10.42
CA HIS A 89 -4.88 4.28 -11.14
C HIS A 89 -3.47 4.78 -10.77
N THR A 90 -2.45 4.19 -11.39
CA THR A 90 -1.07 4.64 -11.27
C THR A 90 -0.79 5.54 -12.46
N SER A 91 -0.68 6.84 -12.22
CA SER A 91 0.17 7.71 -13.05
C SER A 91 1.61 7.28 -12.78
N PHE A 92 2.18 6.49 -13.70
CA PHE A 92 3.52 5.89 -13.62
C PHE A 92 4.65 6.94 -13.81
N SER A 93 4.69 8.00 -13.01
CA SER A 93 5.66 9.09 -13.20
C SER A 93 6.98 8.95 -12.42
N HIS A 94 7.31 7.79 -11.84
CA HIS A 94 8.54 7.64 -11.03
C HIS A 94 9.23 6.27 -11.14
N HIS A 95 9.26 5.70 -12.35
CA HIS A 95 10.10 4.54 -12.66
C HIS A 95 10.93 4.70 -13.94
N GLN A 96 10.96 5.90 -14.53
CA GLN A 96 11.69 6.14 -15.80
C GLN A 96 13.17 6.50 -15.61
N GLU A 97 13.61 6.90 -14.41
CA GLU A 97 14.99 7.40 -14.22
C GLU A 97 16.04 6.27 -14.08
N HIS A 98 15.66 5.09 -13.61
CA HIS A 98 16.61 3.99 -13.40
C HIS A 98 16.90 3.16 -14.67
N GLU A 99 15.98 3.13 -15.63
CA GLU A 99 16.16 2.33 -16.86
C GLU A 99 17.02 3.04 -17.91
N PHE A 100 17.08 4.39 -17.90
CA PHE A 100 17.86 5.15 -18.87
C PHE A 100 19.38 4.99 -18.65
N SER A 101 19.82 4.95 -17.39
CA SER A 101 21.24 4.78 -17.06
C SER A 101 21.81 3.44 -17.51
N ASN A 102 21.00 2.36 -17.42
CA ASN A 102 21.43 1.02 -17.83
C ASN A 102 21.60 0.89 -19.35
N LEU A 103 20.78 1.60 -20.14
CA LEU A 103 20.86 1.60 -21.61
C LEU A 103 22.05 2.41 -22.14
N THR A 104 22.43 3.50 -21.48
CA THR A 104 23.57 4.34 -21.89
C THR A 104 24.93 3.71 -21.62
N GLN A 105 25.02 2.71 -20.75
CA GLN A 105 26.29 2.10 -20.34
C GLN A 105 26.64 0.82 -21.12
N THR A 106 25.66 0.22 -21.83
CA THR A 106 25.87 -1.01 -22.62
C THR A 106 26.40 -0.71 -24.03
N PHE A 107 26.37 0.56 -24.47
CA PHE A 107 26.82 0.98 -25.80
C PHE A 107 27.99 1.99 -25.78
N ALA A 108 28.79 2.01 -24.70
CA ALA A 108 30.06 2.75 -24.65
C ALA A 108 31.26 1.81 -24.67
#